data_AF-A0A7J6PPG3-F1
#
_entry.id   AF-A0A7J6PPG3-F1
#
_cell.length_a   1.000
_cell.length_b   1.000
_cell.length_c   1.000
_cell.angle_alpha   90.00
_cell.angle_beta   90.00
_cell.angle_gamma   90.00
#
_symmetry.space_group_name_H-M   'P 1'
#
loop_
_entity.id
_entity.type
_entity.pdbx_description
1 polymer ?
#
loop_
_entity_poly.entity_id
_entity_poly.type
_entity_poly.pdbx_seq_one_letter_code
_entity_poly.pdbx_strand_id
1 'polypeptide(L)' 'ALFDWLCNKDPPRLDSTKFSPELCDFVEKTLIKDPTARASAGDLLNGPWLRPIATGDHEAARKELAEWMSSVSSSGKN' A
#
# COMPACT_ATOMS: atom_id res chain seq x y z
N ALA A 1 18.95 7.09 -17.34
CA ALA A 1 19.08 6.85 -15.88
C ALA A 1 17.78 6.29 -15.28
N LEU A 2 16.64 6.99 -15.35
CA LEU A 2 15.36 6.50 -14.80
C LEU A 2 14.74 5.32 -15.56
N PHE A 3 14.69 5.42 -16.89
CA PHE A 3 14.11 4.37 -17.74
C PHE A 3 14.80 3.01 -17.52
N ASP A 4 16.13 3.00 -17.46
CA ASP A 4 16.91 1.80 -17.18
C ASP A 4 16.57 1.19 -15.81
N TRP A 5 16.36 2.03 -14.80
CA TRP A 5 15.94 1.57 -13.47
C TRP A 5 14.56 0.91 -13.49
N LEU A 6 13.58 1.55 -14.12
CA LEU A 6 12.22 1.02 -14.18
C LEU A 6 12.12 -0.26 -15.02
N CYS A 7 12.83 -0.30 -16.16
CA CYS A 7 12.72 -1.40 -17.11
C CYS A 7 13.65 -2.57 -16.77
N ASN A 8 14.87 -2.31 -16.29
CA ASN A 8 15.92 -3.34 -16.23
C ASN A 8 16.38 -3.72 -14.81
N LYS A 9 16.11 -2.92 -13.78
CA LYS A 9 16.45 -3.26 -12.37
C LYS A 9 15.28 -3.90 -11.63
N ASP A 10 15.55 -4.68 -10.60
CA ASP A 10 14.47 -5.26 -9.79
C ASP A 10 13.56 -4.18 -9.22
N PRO A 11 12.24 -4.44 -9.10
CA PRO A 11 11.32 -3.50 -8.49
C PRO A 11 11.71 -3.24 -7.03
N PRO A 12 11.46 -2.03 -6.51
CA PRO A 12 11.71 -1.73 -5.10
C PRO A 12 10.82 -2.60 -4.21
N ARG A 13 11.29 -2.86 -2.98
CA ARG A 13 10.57 -3.65 -1.96
C ARG A 13 10.51 -2.89 -0.65
N LEU A 14 9.48 -3.18 0.14
CA LEU A 14 9.38 -2.68 1.51
C LEU A 14 10.35 -3.42 2.43
N ASP A 15 10.77 -2.73 3.50
CA ASP A 15 11.58 -3.32 4.56
C ASP A 15 10.70 -4.20 5.46
N SER A 16 10.88 -5.52 5.35
CA SER A 16 10.10 -6.51 6.10
C SER A 16 10.32 -6.46 7.62
N THR A 17 11.30 -5.69 8.11
CA THR A 17 11.49 -5.45 9.55
C THR A 17 10.60 -4.32 10.08
N LYS A 18 10.04 -3.49 9.19
CA LYS A 18 9.23 -2.31 9.52
C LYS A 18 7.76 -2.46 9.18
N PHE A 19 7.44 -3.26 8.17
CA PHE A 19 6.10 -3.41 7.63
C PHE A 19 5.59 -4.84 7.80
N SER A 20 4.26 -5.00 7.89
CA SER A 20 3.67 -6.32 8.04
C SER A 20 3.89 -7.17 6.78
N PRO A 21 3.97 -8.50 6.91
CA PRO A 21 4.14 -9.40 5.76
C PRO A 21 3.04 -9.21 4.69
N GLU A 22 1.81 -8.94 5.10
CA GLU A 22 0.67 -8.76 4.20
C GLU A 22 0.80 -7.48 3.36
N LEU A 23 1.32 -6.40 3.97
CA LEU A 23 1.59 -5.15 3.26
C LEU A 23 2.76 -5.31 2.28
N CYS A 24 3.82 -6.00 2.69
CA CYS A 24 4.94 -6.32 1.81
C CYS A 24 4.48 -7.12 0.59
N ASP A 25 3.72 -8.20 0.79
CA ASP A 25 3.15 -9.03 -0.29
C ASP A 25 2.22 -8.22 -1.21
N PHE A 26 1.37 -7.35 -0.65
CA PHE A 26 0.53 -6.44 -1.42
C PHE A 26 1.36 -5.56 -2.36
N VAL A 27 2.37 -4.86 -1.84
CA VAL A 27 3.21 -3.97 -2.67
C VAL A 27 3.97 -4.75 -3.73
N GLU A 28 4.53 -5.91 -3.38
CA GLU A 28 5.25 -6.75 -4.35
C GLU A 28 4.36 -7.16 -5.53
N LYS A 29 3.11 -7.54 -5.27
CA LYS A 29 2.12 -7.88 -6.31
C LYS A 29 1.78 -6.71 -7.23
N THR A 30 1.83 -5.47 -6.74
CA THR A 30 1.59 -4.27 -7.58
C THR A 30 2.77 -3.90 -8.46
N LEU A 31 4.00 -4.30 -8.08
CA LEU A 31 5.24 -3.89 -8.74
C LEU A 31 5.83 -4.96 -9.67
N ILE A 32 5.10 -6.07 -9.91
CA ILE A 32 5.49 -7.06 -10.92
C ILE A 32 5.56 -6.38 -12.29
N LYS A 33 6.71 -6.49 -12.94
CA LYS A 33 6.97 -5.82 -14.23
C LYS A 33 6.10 -6.35 -15.36
N ASP A 34 5.96 -7.66 -15.44
CA ASP A 34 5.08 -8.30 -16.41
C ASP A 34 3.61 -7.96 -16.07
N PRO A 35 2.92 -7.19 -16.93
CA PRO A 35 1.55 -6.77 -16.67
C PRO A 35 0.57 -7.94 -16.66
N THR A 36 0.88 -9.06 -17.31
CA THR A 36 0.02 -10.26 -17.33
C THR A 36 0.13 -11.09 -16.06
N ALA A 37 1.28 -10.99 -15.37
CA ALA A 37 1.52 -11.62 -14.07
C ALA A 37 1.22 -10.70 -12.88
N ARG A 38 1.09 -9.38 -13.11
CA ARG A 38 0.74 -8.39 -12.09
C ARG A 38 -0.69 -8.62 -11.58
N ALA A 39 -0.87 -8.53 -10.27
CA ALA A 39 -2.19 -8.69 -9.65
C ALA A 39 -3.19 -7.65 -10.19
N SER A 40 -4.39 -8.12 -10.49
CA SER A 40 -5.50 -7.23 -10.86
C SER A 40 -6.04 -6.49 -9.63
N ALA A 41 -6.83 -5.44 -9.87
CA ALA A 41 -7.52 -4.75 -8.78
C ALA A 41 -8.40 -5.70 -7.95
N GLY A 42 -9.04 -6.68 -8.59
CA GLY A 42 -9.85 -7.69 -7.90
C GLY A 42 -9.03 -8.61 -6.99
N ASP A 43 -7.85 -9.04 -7.45
CA ASP A 43 -6.94 -9.86 -6.63
C ASP A 43 -6.45 -9.07 -5.40
N LEU A 44 -6.13 -7.80 -5.61
CA LEU A 44 -5.64 -6.89 -4.56
C LEU A 44 -6.72 -6.61 -3.51
N LEU A 45 -7.96 -6.30 -3.92
CA LEU A 45 -9.08 -6.04 -3.01
C LEU A 45 -9.45 -7.26 -2.16
N ASN A 46 -9.28 -8.46 -2.69
CA ASN A 46 -9.54 -9.72 -1.96
C ASN A 46 -8.32 -10.25 -1.20
N GLY A 47 -7.16 -9.59 -1.31
CA GLY A 47 -5.93 -9.95 -0.63
C GLY A 47 -5.97 -9.70 0.88
N PRO A 48 -5.08 -10.34 1.66
CA PRO A 48 -5.12 -10.30 3.12
C PRO A 48 -4.93 -8.90 3.72
N TRP A 49 -4.25 -7.99 3.00
CA TRP A 49 -4.02 -6.63 3.46
C TRP A 49 -5.24 -5.71 3.27
N LEU A 50 -5.86 -5.70 2.08
CA LEU A 50 -7.00 -4.81 1.80
C LEU A 50 -8.34 -5.38 2.21
N ARG A 51 -8.53 -6.70 2.20
CA ARG A 51 -9.84 -7.32 2.46
C ARG A 51 -10.47 -6.86 3.79
N PRO A 52 -9.74 -6.80 4.93
CA PRO A 52 -10.32 -6.32 6.19
C PRO A 52 -10.79 -4.87 6.11
N ILE A 53 -10.10 -4.03 5.33
CA ILE A 53 -10.45 -2.62 5.12
C ILE A 53 -11.66 -2.52 4.19
N ALA A 54 -11.65 -3.29 3.10
CA ALA A 54 -12.72 -3.31 2.10
C ALA A 54 -14.07 -3.76 2.69
N THR A 55 -14.07 -4.66 3.67
CA THR A 55 -15.28 -5.19 4.33
C THR A 55 -15.52 -4.62 5.73
N GLY A 56 -14.71 -3.67 6.19
CA GLY A 56 -14.80 -3.08 7.52
C GLY A 56 -15.84 -1.96 7.63
N ASP A 57 -15.91 -1.33 8.81
CA ASP A 57 -16.72 -0.14 9.04
C ASP A 57 -16.03 1.11 8.44
N HIS A 58 -16.50 1.53 7.27
CA HIS A 58 -15.92 2.66 6.54
C HIS A 58 -16.17 4.01 7.21
N GLU A 59 -17.24 4.15 8.00
CA GLU A 59 -17.54 5.39 8.71
C GLU A 59 -16.61 5.56 9.92
N ALA A 60 -16.36 4.47 10.66
CA ALA A 60 -15.37 4.48 11.73
C ALA A 60 -13.96 4.79 11.20
N ALA A 61 -13.54 4.12 10.12
CA ALA A 61 -12.23 4.36 9.49
C ALA A 61 -12.09 5.80 8.96
N ARG A 62 -13.16 6.36 8.36
CA ARG A 62 -13.17 7.75 7.90
C ARG A 62 -13.01 8.73 9.05
N LYS A 63 -13.67 8.49 10.19
CA LYS A 63 -13.55 9.31 11.38
C LYS A 63 -12.13 9.28 11.94
N GLU A 64 -11.55 8.08 12.09
CA GLU A 64 -10.17 7.90 12.55
C GLU A 64 -9.17 8.64 11.65
N LEU A 65 -9.33 8.52 10.32
CA LEU A 65 -8.50 9.24 9.36
C LEU A 65 -8.62 10.76 9.53
N ALA A 66 -9.83 11.28 9.73
CA ALA A 66 -10.06 12.72 9.93
C ALA A 66 -9.40 13.25 11.22
N GLU A 67 -9.44 12.47 12.29
CA GLU A 67 -8.77 12.79 13.56
C GLU A 67 -7.24 12.79 13.38
N TRP A 68 -6.69 11.78 12.72
CA TRP A 68 -5.26 11.72 12.41
C TRP A 68 -4.78 12.89 11.54
N MET A 69 -5.51 13.22 10.47
CA MET A 69 -5.16 14.36 9.60
C MET A 69 -5.17 15.68 10.36
N SER A 70 -6.09 15.85 11.31
CA SER A 70 -6.17 17.03 12.18
C SER A 70 -4.98 17.12 13.15
N SER A 71 -4.55 15.99 13.69
CA SER A 71 -3.35 15.85 14.53
C SER A 71 -2.06 16.21 13.77
N VAL A 72 -1.90 15.70 12.55
CA VAL A 72 -0.72 15.97 11.71
C VAL A 72 -0.65 17.46 11.35
N SER A 73 -1.78 18.06 10.99
CA SER A 73 -1.86 19.49 10.63
C SER A 73 -1.54 20.41 11.81
N SER A 74 -1.79 19.96 13.04
CA SER A 74 -1.50 20.70 14.26
C SER A 74 -0.06 20.54 14.72
N SER A 75 0.62 19.46 14.32
CA SER A 75 1.99 19.12 14.75
C SER A 75 3.07 19.91 13.99
N GLY A 76 2.74 20.56 12.87
CA GLY A 76 3.68 21.39 12.09
C GLY A 76 3.86 22.82 12.60
N LYS A 77 3.38 23.16 13.80
CA LYS A 77 3.42 24.52 14.39
C LYS A 77 4.47 24.72 15.49
N ASN A 78 5.41 23.79 15.67
CA ASN A 78 6.52 23.91 16.62
C ASN A 78 7.86 23.93 15.90
#